data_AF-V6TJH7-F1
#
_entry.id   AF-V6TJH7-F1
#
_cell.length_a   1.000
_cell.length_b   1.000
_cell.length_c   1.000
_cell.angle_alpha   90.00
_cell.angle_beta   90.00
_cell.angle_gamma   90.00
#
_symmetry.space_group_name_H-M   'P 1'
#
loop_
_entity.id
_entity.type
_entity.pdbx_description
1 polymer ?
#
loop_
_entity_poly.entity_id
_entity_poly.type
_entity_poly.pdbx_seq_one_letter_code
_entity_poly.pdbx_strand_id
1 'polypeptide(L)'
;MNAQLIRAALDDVSCEYAALQSVDILSLPEQQVLARIERMRQQLEQVGLLIADFSAMYPAESRAISIYQVSADTLQNDLDALRAKFVADVKAQNMAMKHSKRQANLEDNERVRTNVDVISRLENVYRILSQEAARSEDCLRALQASTDVLRSVSQGHDSIAMATVEGRRCISEIDKIERRDKRIVRGLFLAFCATALFVVRHRLRRIHLYPPFLP
;
A
#
# COMPACT_ATOMS: atom_id res chain seq x y z
N MET A 1 -4.44 24.23 83.81
CA MET A 1 -4.24 24.81 82.47
C MET A 1 -3.62 23.81 81.49
N ASN A 2 -2.62 23.02 81.90
CA ASN A 2 -1.88 22.11 81.00
C ASN A 2 -2.67 20.92 80.44
N ALA A 3 -3.59 20.31 81.21
CA ALA A 3 -4.38 19.16 80.71
C ALA A 3 -5.39 19.51 79.60
N GLN A 4 -5.94 20.73 79.60
CA GLN A 4 -6.84 21.21 78.55
C GLN A 4 -6.09 21.48 77.23
N LEU A 5 -4.84 21.95 77.33
CA LEU A 5 -3.95 22.15 76.19
C LEU A 5 -3.56 20.82 75.52
N ILE A 6 -3.23 19.79 76.32
CA ILE A 6 -2.91 18.44 75.80
C ILE A 6 -4.13 17.84 75.08
N ARG A 7 -5.33 17.95 75.67
CA ARG A 7 -6.56 17.45 75.06
C ARG A 7 -6.89 18.18 73.76
N ALA A 8 -6.85 19.51 73.74
CA ALA A 8 -7.11 20.29 72.54
C ALA A 8 -6.14 19.96 71.40
N ALA A 9 -4.85 19.79 71.70
CA ALA A 9 -3.85 19.42 70.70
C ALA A 9 -4.05 18.00 70.14
N LEU A 10 -4.46 17.04 70.97
CA LEU A 10 -4.82 15.69 70.52
C LEU A 10 -6.08 15.69 69.64
N ASP A 11 -7.10 16.47 70.03
CA ASP A 11 -8.33 16.61 69.25
C ASP A 11 -8.05 17.27 67.90
N ASP A 12 -7.19 18.29 67.83
CA ASP A 12 -6.78 18.94 66.57
C ASP A 12 -6.09 17.96 65.61
N VAL A 13 -5.12 17.16 66.11
CA VAL A 13 -4.45 16.15 65.29
C VAL A 13 -5.41 15.05 64.86
N SER A 14 -6.31 14.61 65.74
CA SER A 14 -7.34 13.62 65.42
C SER A 14 -8.31 14.14 64.35
N CYS A 15 -8.72 15.40 64.43
CA CYS A 15 -9.56 16.04 63.41
C CYS A 15 -8.84 16.15 62.06
N GLU A 16 -7.56 16.53 62.06
CA GLU A 16 -6.78 16.62 60.83
C GLU A 16 -6.52 15.24 60.20
N TYR A 17 -6.30 14.21 61.02
CA TYR A 17 -6.19 12.83 60.58
C TYR A 17 -7.49 12.32 59.93
N ALA A 18 -8.64 12.55 60.57
CA ALA A 18 -9.95 12.20 60.02
C ALA A 18 -10.23 12.94 58.71
N ALA A 19 -9.86 14.23 58.64
CA ALA A 19 -9.96 15.01 57.40
C ALA A 19 -9.09 14.41 56.29
N LEU A 20 -7.86 13.95 56.61
CA LEU A 20 -6.98 13.31 55.63
C LEU A 20 -7.55 11.98 55.11
N GLN A 21 -8.12 11.15 55.98
CA GLN A 21 -8.74 9.88 55.59
C GLN A 21 -10.01 10.05 54.75
N SER A 22 -10.76 11.14 54.96
CA SER A 22 -12.01 11.40 54.24
C SER A 22 -11.82 11.83 52.78
N VAL A 23 -10.59 12.21 52.40
CA VAL A 23 -10.24 12.66 51.05
C VAL A 23 -9.58 11.52 50.28
N ASP A 24 -9.80 11.46 48.97
CA ASP A 24 -9.02 10.57 48.10
C ASP A 24 -7.56 11.04 48.02
N ILE A 25 -6.74 10.55 48.95
CA ILE A 25 -5.37 10.98 49.20
C ILE A 25 -4.50 10.79 47.95
N LEU A 26 -4.83 9.82 47.09
CA LEU A 26 -4.12 9.52 45.84
C LEU A 26 -4.35 10.54 44.73
N SER A 27 -5.38 11.38 44.85
CA SER A 27 -5.65 12.46 43.90
C SER A 27 -4.85 13.74 44.19
N LEU A 28 -4.23 13.83 45.39
CA LEU A 28 -3.45 14.97 45.84
C LEU A 28 -1.96 14.83 45.48
N PRO A 29 -1.23 15.94 45.34
CA PRO A 29 0.22 15.91 45.15
C PRO A 29 0.93 15.15 46.29
N GLU A 30 1.80 14.20 45.94
CA GLU A 30 2.55 13.36 46.88
C GLU A 30 3.26 14.19 47.97
N GLN A 31 3.92 15.28 47.56
CA GLN A 31 4.63 16.18 48.46
C GLN A 31 3.69 16.87 49.47
N GLN A 32 2.46 17.20 49.05
CA GLN A 32 1.49 17.87 49.91
C GLN A 32 0.95 16.94 51.01
N VAL A 33 0.68 15.68 50.65
CA VAL A 33 0.21 14.65 51.59
C VAL A 33 1.29 14.31 52.62
N LEU A 34 2.52 14.05 52.15
CA LEU A 34 3.64 13.71 53.03
C LEU A 34 4.00 14.87 53.98
N ALA A 35 4.00 16.11 53.49
CA ALA A 35 4.25 17.28 54.34
C ALA A 35 3.16 17.51 55.39
N ARG A 36 1.93 17.08 55.13
CA ARG A 36 0.82 17.19 56.09
C ARG A 36 0.89 16.09 57.15
N ILE A 37 1.22 14.87 56.76
CA ILE A 37 1.54 13.75 57.67
C ILE A 37 2.71 14.11 58.60
N GLU A 38 3.79 14.67 58.05
CA GLU A 38 4.96 15.04 58.86
C GLU A 38 4.65 16.16 59.86
N ARG A 39 3.80 17.12 59.48
CA ARG A 39 3.33 18.17 60.41
C ARG A 39 2.53 17.60 61.58
N MET A 40 1.57 16.71 61.32
CA MET A 40 0.81 16.04 62.38
C MET A 40 1.70 15.21 63.31
N ARG A 41 2.72 14.55 62.75
CA ARG A 41 3.72 13.80 63.51
C ARG A 41 4.54 14.69 64.43
N GLN A 42 4.99 15.86 63.94
CA GLN A 42 5.71 16.85 64.74
C GLN A 42 4.82 17.43 65.86
N GLN A 43 3.53 17.63 65.59
CA GLN A 43 2.56 18.07 66.61
C GLN A 43 2.37 17.00 67.69
N LEU A 44 2.27 15.72 67.34
CA LEU A 44 2.19 14.60 68.31
C LEU A 44 3.47 14.47 69.15
N GLU A 45 4.63 14.70 68.56
CA GLU A 45 5.91 14.68 69.29
C GLU A 45 5.97 15.81 70.33
N GLN A 46 5.49 17.01 70.00
CA GLN A 46 5.36 18.12 70.95
C GLN A 46 4.33 17.81 72.05
N VAL A 47 3.22 17.16 71.71
CA VAL A 47 2.23 16.69 72.70
C VAL A 47 2.84 15.64 73.64
N GLY A 48 3.67 14.72 73.12
CA GLY A 48 4.40 13.74 73.93
C GLY A 48 5.32 14.39 74.97
N LEU A 49 6.04 15.45 74.58
CA LEU A 49 6.87 16.24 75.50
C LEU A 49 6.04 16.93 76.58
N LEU A 50 4.89 17.53 76.20
CA LEU A 50 3.98 18.18 77.15
C LEU A 50 3.35 17.17 78.13
N ILE A 51 3.05 15.95 77.68
CA ILE A 51 2.56 14.85 78.53
C ILE A 51 3.66 14.44 79.53
N ALA A 52 4.92 14.36 79.10
CA ALA A 52 6.04 14.03 79.97
C ALA A 52 6.29 15.11 81.04
N ASP A 53 6.27 16.39 80.66
CA ASP A 53 6.39 17.52 81.59
C ASP A 53 5.23 17.56 82.59
N PHE A 54 4.01 17.31 82.12
CA PHE A 54 2.83 17.25 82.98
C PHE A 54 2.89 16.07 83.96
N SER A 55 3.42 14.93 83.52
CA SER A 55 3.66 13.76 84.37
C SER A 55 4.68 14.03 85.47
N ALA A 56 5.70 14.86 85.20
CA ALA A 56 6.71 15.21 86.19
C ALA A 56 6.18 16.19 87.25
N MET A 57 5.29 17.12 86.87
CA MET A 57 4.69 18.10 87.79
C MET A 57 3.53 17.54 88.63
N TYR A 58 2.74 16.62 88.09
CA TYR A 58 1.49 16.16 88.72
C TYR A 58 1.37 14.63 88.79
N PRO A 59 2.19 13.96 89.61
CA PRO A 59 2.18 12.49 89.72
C PRO A 59 0.86 11.91 90.27
N ALA A 60 0.07 12.72 90.99
CA ALA A 60 -1.25 12.32 91.51
C ALA A 60 -2.32 12.15 90.41
N GLU A 61 -2.10 12.70 89.20
CA GLU A 61 -3.03 12.61 88.05
C GLU A 61 -2.67 11.50 87.05
N SER A 62 -1.90 10.50 87.49
CA SER A 62 -1.34 9.40 86.68
C SER A 62 -2.34 8.74 85.70
N ARG A 63 -3.62 8.60 86.10
CA ARG A 63 -4.66 7.98 85.26
C ARG A 63 -5.08 8.85 84.06
N ALA A 64 -5.05 10.18 84.18
CA ALA A 64 -5.36 11.08 83.07
C ALA A 64 -4.18 11.15 82.09
N ILE A 65 -2.96 11.19 82.63
CA ILE A 65 -1.69 11.14 81.86
C ILE A 65 -1.62 9.88 81.00
N SER A 66 -1.94 8.71 81.56
CA SER A 66 -1.92 7.45 80.80
C SER A 66 -2.92 7.44 79.63
N ILE A 67 -4.08 8.09 79.77
CA ILE A 67 -5.07 8.17 78.69
C ILE A 67 -4.55 9.02 77.54
N TYR A 68 -3.94 10.18 77.84
CA TYR A 68 -3.36 11.03 76.80
C TYR A 68 -2.17 10.37 76.12
N GLN A 69 -1.36 9.64 76.87
CA GLN A 69 -0.21 8.92 76.35
C GLN A 69 -0.64 7.79 75.40
N VAL A 70 -1.62 6.97 75.80
CA VAL A 70 -2.20 5.94 74.93
C VAL A 70 -2.83 6.58 73.68
N SER A 71 -3.56 7.69 73.82
CA SER A 71 -4.17 8.38 72.67
C SER A 71 -3.12 8.91 71.68
N ALA A 72 -2.02 9.49 72.18
CA ALA A 72 -0.93 9.98 71.37
C ALA A 72 -0.22 8.82 70.63
N ASP A 73 0.07 7.72 71.34
CA ASP A 73 0.71 6.54 70.77
C ASP A 73 -0.16 5.88 69.69
N THR A 74 -1.48 5.85 69.90
CA THR A 74 -2.43 5.28 68.93
C THR A 74 -2.46 6.13 67.65
N LEU A 75 -2.59 7.46 67.79
CA LEU A 75 -2.58 8.39 66.65
C LEU A 75 -1.24 8.36 65.89
N GLN A 76 -0.12 8.21 66.61
CA GLN A 76 1.19 8.08 65.99
C GLN A 76 1.30 6.82 65.12
N ASN A 77 0.85 5.66 65.64
CA ASN A 77 0.84 4.40 64.91
C ASN A 77 -0.09 4.47 63.68
N ASP A 78 -1.24 5.11 63.82
CA ASP A 78 -2.22 5.30 62.76
C ASP A 78 -1.69 6.23 61.63
N LEU A 79 -0.90 7.25 61.98
CA LEU A 79 -0.20 8.13 61.05
C LEU A 79 0.92 7.40 60.31
N ASP A 80 1.72 6.59 61.01
CA ASP A 80 2.79 5.81 60.40
C ASP A 80 2.24 4.74 59.45
N ALA A 81 1.14 4.08 59.82
CA ALA A 81 0.43 3.13 58.96
C ALA A 81 -0.15 3.81 57.72
N LEU A 82 -0.75 4.99 57.88
CA LEU A 82 -1.29 5.78 56.76
C LEU A 82 -0.19 6.21 55.79
N ARG A 83 0.96 6.67 56.31
CA ARG A 83 2.13 7.04 55.51
C ARG A 83 2.67 5.86 54.72
N ALA A 84 2.85 4.72 55.37
CA ALA A 84 3.36 3.51 54.73
C ALA A 84 2.44 3.04 53.60
N LYS A 85 1.12 3.06 53.84
CA LYS A 85 0.11 2.71 52.85
C LYS A 85 0.13 3.67 51.65
N PHE A 86 0.15 4.98 51.90
CA PHE A 86 0.20 5.99 50.84
C PHE A 86 1.43 5.82 49.93
N VAL A 87 2.62 5.64 50.52
CA VAL A 87 3.85 5.42 49.75
C VAL A 87 3.79 4.14 48.91
N ALA A 88 3.21 3.06 49.47
CA ALA A 88 3.02 1.81 48.73
C ALA A 88 2.05 1.98 47.55
N ASP A 89 0.94 2.67 47.75
CA ASP A 89 -0.08 2.89 46.73
C ASP A 89 0.43 3.81 45.61
N VAL A 90 1.14 4.90 45.93
CA VAL A 90 1.80 5.77 44.94
C VAL A 90 2.84 5.00 44.12
N LYS A 91 3.61 4.13 44.77
CA LYS A 91 4.58 3.26 44.07
C LYS A 91 3.88 2.28 43.13
N ALA A 92 2.78 1.67 43.57
CA ALA A 92 1.99 0.76 42.75
C ALA A 92 1.39 1.47 41.52
N GLN A 93 0.81 2.66 41.71
CA GLN A 93 0.25 3.48 40.64
C GLN A 93 1.32 3.89 39.62
N ASN A 94 2.50 4.32 40.09
CA ASN A 94 3.62 4.66 39.23
C ASN A 94 4.15 3.47 38.41
N MET A 95 4.19 2.27 39.00
CA MET A 95 4.58 1.05 38.28
C MET A 95 3.52 0.65 37.24
N ALA A 96 2.24 0.73 37.58
CA ALA A 96 1.14 0.46 36.65
C ALA A 96 1.17 1.44 35.45
N MET A 97 1.38 2.73 35.71
CA MET A 97 1.48 3.75 34.67
C MET A 97 2.70 3.53 33.77
N LYS A 98 3.86 3.15 34.34
CA LYS A 98 5.06 2.79 33.57
C LYS A 98 4.83 1.58 32.67
N HIS A 99 4.19 0.52 33.18
CA HIS A 99 3.86 -0.67 32.39
C HIS A 99 2.88 -0.35 31.27
N SER A 100 1.81 0.39 31.55
CA SER A 100 0.82 0.83 30.55
C SER A 100 1.47 1.68 29.45
N LYS A 101 2.29 2.67 29.82
CA LYS A 101 3.01 3.51 28.84
C LYS A 101 4.00 2.71 27.99
N ARG A 102 4.72 1.75 28.60
CA ARG A 102 5.64 0.88 27.87
C ARG A 102 4.92 -0.03 26.88
N GLN A 103 3.76 -0.54 27.27
CA GLN A 103 2.93 -1.40 26.41
C GLN A 103 2.35 -0.61 25.23
N ALA A 104 1.80 0.59 25.47
CA ALA A 104 1.33 1.47 24.40
C ALA A 104 2.45 1.82 23.40
N ASN A 105 3.66 2.11 23.89
CA ASN A 105 4.81 2.39 23.03
C ASN A 105 5.28 1.17 22.21
N LEU A 106 5.17 -0.05 22.76
CA LEU A 106 5.50 -1.28 22.04
C LEU A 106 4.49 -1.53 20.91
N GLU A 107 3.21 -1.40 21.19
CA GLU A 107 2.14 -1.55 20.19
C GLU A 107 2.28 -0.52 19.07
N ASP A 108 2.60 0.74 19.39
CA ASP A 108 2.79 1.78 18.39
C ASP A 108 4.04 1.52 17.51
N ASN A 109 5.13 1.03 18.12
CA ASN A 109 6.33 0.64 17.38
C ASN A 109 6.08 -0.55 16.44
N GLU A 110 5.33 -1.56 16.90
CA GLU A 110 4.91 -2.68 16.06
C GLU A 110 4.05 -2.21 14.88
N ARG A 111 3.09 -1.30 15.10
CA ARG A 111 2.28 -0.71 14.02
C ARG A 111 3.12 0.04 13.00
N VAL A 112 4.09 0.84 13.44
CA VAL A 112 5.01 1.53 12.53
C VAL A 112 5.81 0.52 11.72
N ARG A 113 6.33 -0.54 12.36
CA ARG A 113 7.09 -1.59 11.67
C ARG A 113 6.25 -2.31 10.62
N THR A 114 4.99 -2.65 10.92
CA THR A 114 4.09 -3.27 9.94
C THR A 114 3.78 -2.33 8.77
N ASN A 115 3.60 -1.04 9.05
CA ASN A 115 3.33 -0.05 7.99
C ASN A 115 4.54 0.10 7.06
N VAL A 116 5.76 0.09 7.60
CA VAL A 116 7.00 0.12 6.80
C VAL A 116 7.12 -1.13 5.90
N ASP A 117 6.80 -2.33 6.41
CA ASP A 117 6.77 -3.55 5.60
C ASP A 117 5.73 -3.46 4.46
N VAL A 118 4.53 -2.96 4.76
CA VAL A 118 3.48 -2.76 3.76
C VAL A 118 3.90 -1.78 2.68
N ILE A 119 4.51 -0.65 3.05
CA ILE A 119 5.01 0.35 2.09
C ILE A 119 6.08 -0.27 1.19
N SER A 120 7.05 -0.99 1.75
CA SER A 120 8.11 -1.67 0.98
C SER A 120 7.53 -2.67 -0.03
N ARG A 121 6.51 -3.44 0.37
CA ARG A 121 5.81 -4.36 -0.55
C ARG A 121 5.08 -3.60 -1.66
N LEU A 122 4.41 -2.49 -1.34
CA LEU A 122 3.71 -1.67 -2.34
C LEU A 122 4.69 -1.03 -3.34
N GLU A 123 5.84 -0.55 -2.88
CA GLU A 123 6.90 -0.03 -3.75
C GLU A 123 7.42 -1.10 -4.71
N ASN A 124 7.61 -2.33 -4.22
CA ASN A 124 8.03 -3.44 -5.07
C ASN A 124 6.96 -3.80 -6.12
N VAL A 125 5.68 -3.83 -5.73
CA VAL A 125 4.57 -4.06 -6.67
C VAL A 125 4.51 -2.96 -7.72
N TYR A 126 4.63 -1.69 -7.32
CA TYR A 126 4.67 -0.56 -8.25
C TYR A 126 5.82 -0.68 -9.25
N ARG A 127 7.01 -1.06 -8.79
CA ARG A 127 8.17 -1.28 -9.65
C ARG A 127 7.93 -2.39 -10.68
N ILE A 128 7.32 -3.51 -10.26
CA ILE A 128 6.98 -4.62 -11.15
C ILE A 128 5.96 -4.16 -12.21
N LEU A 129 4.89 -3.47 -11.78
CA LEU A 129 3.86 -2.96 -12.69
C LEU A 129 4.44 -1.96 -13.70
N SER A 130 5.31 -1.06 -13.25
CA SER A 130 5.99 -0.11 -14.15
C SER A 130 6.88 -0.82 -15.18
N GLN A 131 7.58 -1.87 -14.77
CA GLN A 131 8.40 -2.67 -15.68
C GLN A 131 7.54 -3.45 -16.68
N GLU A 132 6.42 -4.01 -16.25
CA GLU A 132 5.52 -4.76 -17.12
C GLU A 132 4.77 -3.86 -18.11
N ALA A 133 4.44 -2.64 -17.70
CA ALA A 133 3.88 -1.63 -18.58
C ALA A 133 4.86 -1.27 -19.72
N ALA A 134 6.14 -1.06 -19.40
CA ALA A 134 7.17 -0.81 -20.42
C ALA A 134 7.34 -2.00 -21.38
N ARG A 135 7.38 -3.24 -20.85
CA ARG A 135 7.43 -4.46 -21.68
C ARG A 135 6.22 -4.61 -22.60
N SER A 136 5.03 -4.28 -22.09
CA SER A 136 3.79 -4.34 -22.87
C SER A 136 3.81 -3.32 -24.00
N GLU A 137 4.34 -2.12 -23.76
CA GLU A 137 4.49 -1.09 -24.79
C GLU A 137 5.45 -1.53 -25.89
N ASP A 138 6.59 -2.12 -25.55
CA ASP A 138 7.54 -2.67 -26.52
C ASP A 138 6.93 -3.81 -27.35
N CYS A 139 6.14 -4.68 -26.72
CA CYS A 139 5.41 -5.73 -27.40
C CYS A 139 4.40 -5.16 -28.41
N LEU A 140 3.65 -4.12 -28.02
CA LEU A 140 2.71 -3.44 -28.91
C LEU A 140 3.41 -2.80 -30.11
N ARG A 141 4.57 -2.17 -29.91
CA ARG A 141 5.38 -1.62 -31.01
C ARG A 141 5.86 -2.71 -31.97
N ALA A 142 6.29 -3.86 -31.45
CA ALA A 142 6.72 -4.99 -32.28
C ALA A 142 5.54 -5.61 -33.08
N LEU A 143 4.36 -5.70 -32.48
CA LEU A 143 3.13 -6.14 -33.16
C LEU A 143 2.72 -5.17 -34.26
N GLN A 144 2.83 -3.86 -34.01
CA GLN A 144 2.55 -2.84 -35.01
C GLN A 144 3.51 -2.96 -36.20
N ALA A 145 4.81 -3.08 -35.95
CA ALA A 145 5.80 -3.30 -37.01
C ALA A 145 5.52 -4.57 -37.83
N SER A 146 5.12 -5.66 -37.16
CA SER A 146 4.72 -6.91 -37.83
C SER A 146 3.47 -6.73 -38.70
N THR A 147 2.51 -5.93 -38.24
CA THR A 147 1.29 -5.60 -38.98
C THR A 147 1.60 -4.77 -40.23
N ASP A 148 2.52 -3.82 -40.14
CA ASP A 148 2.97 -3.02 -41.28
C ASP A 148 3.66 -3.87 -42.34
N VAL A 149 4.48 -4.85 -41.93
CA VAL A 149 5.08 -5.83 -42.85
C VAL A 149 3.99 -6.64 -43.56
N LEU A 150 3.00 -7.16 -42.83
CA LEU A 150 1.88 -7.89 -43.44
C LEU A 150 1.09 -7.02 -44.44
N ARG A 151 0.92 -5.74 -44.14
CA ARG A 151 0.27 -4.78 -45.04
C ARG A 151 1.06 -4.61 -46.34
N SER A 152 2.39 -4.50 -46.24
CA SER A 152 3.28 -4.43 -47.41
C SER A 152 3.22 -5.70 -48.26
N VAL A 153 3.23 -6.87 -47.61
CA VAL A 153 3.08 -8.17 -48.31
C VAL A 153 1.74 -8.26 -49.03
N SER A 154 0.65 -7.81 -48.41
CA SER A 154 -0.67 -7.77 -49.04
C SER A 154 -0.68 -6.89 -50.29
N GLN A 155 -0.09 -5.69 -50.23
CA GLN A 155 0.03 -4.80 -51.39
C GLN A 155 0.86 -5.42 -52.52
N GLY A 156 1.93 -6.15 -52.17
CA GLY A 156 2.72 -6.91 -53.13
C GLY A 156 1.90 -8.01 -53.81
N HIS A 157 1.09 -8.74 -53.04
CA HIS A 157 0.20 -9.76 -53.58
C HIS A 157 -0.85 -9.17 -54.53
N ASP A 158 -1.46 -8.04 -54.18
CA ASP A 158 -2.41 -7.35 -55.05
C ASP A 158 -1.75 -6.87 -56.35
N SER A 159 -0.52 -6.37 -56.27
CA SER A 159 0.27 -5.95 -57.43
C SER A 159 0.58 -7.12 -58.37
N ILE A 160 0.95 -8.28 -57.82
CA ILE A 160 1.18 -9.52 -58.60
C ILE A 160 -0.12 -9.98 -59.25
N ALA A 161 -1.25 -9.93 -58.53
CA ALA A 161 -2.55 -10.31 -59.07
C ALA A 161 -2.93 -9.43 -60.27
N MET A 162 -2.72 -8.12 -60.19
CA MET A 162 -2.95 -7.18 -61.28
C MET A 162 -2.02 -7.46 -62.48
N ALA A 163 -0.72 -7.62 -62.25
CA ALA A 163 0.24 -7.97 -63.30
C ALA A 163 -0.13 -9.30 -64.00
N THR A 164 -0.67 -10.27 -63.26
CA THR A 164 -1.15 -11.55 -63.81
C THR A 164 -2.36 -11.35 -64.72
N VAL A 165 -3.31 -10.48 -64.34
CA VAL A 165 -4.46 -10.13 -65.17
C VAL A 165 -4.01 -9.45 -66.47
N GLU A 166 -3.08 -8.49 -66.38
CA GLU A 166 -2.51 -7.82 -67.55
C GLU A 166 -1.75 -8.78 -68.46
N GLY A 167 -0.94 -9.67 -67.89
CA GLY A 167 -0.24 -10.72 -68.62
C GLY A 167 -1.21 -11.63 -69.38
N ARG A 168 -2.30 -12.08 -68.75
CA ARG A 168 -3.36 -12.85 -69.42
C ARG A 168 -4.01 -12.08 -70.58
N ARG A 169 -4.23 -10.77 -70.41
CA ARG A 169 -4.77 -9.93 -71.47
C ARG A 169 -3.82 -9.81 -72.65
N CYS A 170 -2.52 -9.63 -72.39
CA CYS A 170 -1.49 -9.60 -73.44
C CYS A 170 -1.43 -10.91 -74.23
N ILE A 171 -1.41 -12.06 -73.54
CA ILE A 171 -1.45 -13.39 -74.16
C ILE A 171 -2.70 -13.52 -75.06
N SER A 172 -3.86 -13.09 -74.58
CA SER A 172 -5.09 -13.12 -75.38
C SER A 172 -5.01 -12.27 -76.66
N GLU A 173 -4.37 -11.09 -76.60
CA GLU A 173 -4.16 -10.27 -77.79
C GLU A 173 -3.17 -10.90 -78.78
N ILE A 174 -2.09 -11.50 -78.29
CA ILE A 174 -1.13 -12.26 -79.11
C ILE A 174 -1.86 -13.42 -79.82
N ASP A 175 -2.66 -14.20 -79.11
CA ASP A 175 -3.44 -15.29 -79.69
C ASP A 175 -4.40 -14.81 -80.81
N LYS A 176 -5.02 -13.63 -80.63
CA LYS A 176 -5.88 -13.04 -81.67
C LYS A 176 -5.10 -12.63 -82.91
N ILE A 177 -3.87 -12.13 -82.75
CA ILE A 177 -2.98 -11.79 -83.86
C ILE A 177 -2.56 -13.07 -84.58
N GLU A 178 -2.10 -14.09 -83.85
CA GLU A 178 -1.67 -15.37 -84.44
C GLU A 178 -2.80 -16.04 -85.24
N ARG A 179 -4.04 -16.02 -84.74
CA ARG A 179 -5.22 -16.52 -85.48
C ARG A 179 -5.53 -15.69 -86.73
N ARG A 180 -5.25 -14.39 -86.74
CA ARG A 180 -5.40 -13.54 -87.93
C ARG A 180 -4.33 -13.88 -88.96
N ASP A 181 -3.07 -13.99 -88.54
CA ASP A 181 -1.95 -14.32 -89.43
C ASP A 181 -2.14 -15.70 -90.07
N LYS A 182 -2.54 -16.71 -89.29
CA LYS A 182 -2.89 -18.05 -89.81
C LYS A 182 -3.98 -17.97 -90.90
N ARG A 183 -4.98 -17.09 -90.75
CA ARG A 183 -6.03 -16.90 -91.77
C ARG A 183 -5.49 -16.19 -93.02
N ILE A 184 -4.66 -15.18 -92.86
CA ILE A 184 -4.04 -14.45 -93.97
C ILE A 184 -3.16 -15.41 -94.80
N VAL A 185 -2.30 -16.19 -94.14
CA VAL A 185 -1.43 -17.17 -94.81
C VAL A 185 -2.25 -18.20 -95.59
N ARG A 186 -3.32 -18.76 -94.99
CA ARG A 186 -4.22 -19.68 -95.69
C ARG A 186 -4.90 -19.01 -96.89
N GLY A 187 -5.34 -17.76 -96.75
CA GLY A 187 -5.95 -17.00 -97.84
C GLY A 187 -4.99 -16.74 -99.00
N LEU A 188 -3.77 -16.30 -98.70
CA LEU A 188 -2.71 -16.10 -99.69
C LEU A 188 -2.33 -17.41 -100.41
N PHE A 189 -2.25 -18.51 -99.66
CA PHE A 189 -1.99 -19.83 -100.24
C PHE A 189 -3.09 -20.26 -101.22
N LEU A 190 -4.37 -20.09 -100.86
CA LEU A 190 -5.49 -20.38 -101.75
C LEU A 190 -5.50 -19.49 -103.00
N ALA A 191 -5.21 -18.20 -102.85
CA ALA A 191 -5.08 -17.28 -103.99
C ALA A 191 -3.96 -17.72 -104.93
N PHE A 192 -2.80 -18.14 -104.39
CA PHE A 192 -1.71 -18.70 -105.17
C PHE A 192 -2.11 -19.99 -105.91
N CYS A 193 -2.81 -20.91 -105.26
CA CYS A 193 -3.33 -22.11 -105.92
C CYS A 193 -4.31 -21.77 -107.05
N ALA A 194 -5.21 -20.80 -106.83
CA ALA A 194 -6.19 -20.38 -107.83
C ALA A 194 -5.52 -19.72 -109.05
N THR A 195 -4.50 -18.87 -108.85
CA THR A 195 -3.74 -18.27 -109.96
C THR A 195 -2.95 -19.31 -110.73
N ALA A 196 -2.32 -20.27 -110.04
CA ALA A 196 -1.63 -21.39 -110.69
C ALA A 196 -2.59 -22.22 -111.56
N LEU A 197 -3.76 -22.59 -111.03
CA LEU A 197 -4.80 -23.31 -111.79
C LEU A 197 -5.31 -22.49 -112.98
N PHE A 198 -5.50 -21.18 -112.82
CA PHE A 198 -5.90 -20.29 -113.91
C PHE A 198 -4.87 -20.25 -115.04
N VAL A 199 -3.58 -20.13 -114.70
CA VAL A 199 -2.47 -20.15 -115.67
C VAL A 199 -2.44 -21.49 -116.40
N VAL A 200 -2.55 -22.61 -115.67
CA VAL A 200 -2.60 -23.95 -116.25
C VAL A 200 -3.80 -24.10 -117.20
N ARG A 201 -5.00 -23.70 -116.78
CA ARG A 201 -6.22 -23.72 -117.62
C ARG A 201 -6.08 -22.83 -118.86
N HIS A 202 -5.50 -21.65 -118.72
CA HIS A 202 -5.27 -20.74 -119.83
C HIS A 202 -4.26 -21.31 -120.83
N ARG A 203 -3.18 -21.95 -120.35
CA ARG A 203 -2.23 -22.67 -121.21
C ARG A 203 -2.89 -23.88 -121.90
N LEU A 204 -3.67 -24.69 -121.18
CA LEU A 204 -4.45 -25.78 -121.77
C LEU A 204 -5.41 -25.29 -122.86
N ARG A 205 -6.12 -24.18 -122.62
CA ARG A 205 -6.98 -23.56 -123.65
C ARG A 205 -6.18 -23.08 -124.86
N ARG A 206 -4.99 -22.49 -124.68
CA ARG A 206 -4.12 -22.12 -125.81
C ARG A 206 -3.65 -23.34 -126.60
N ILE A 207 -3.28 -24.42 -125.92
CA ILE A 207 -2.89 -25.68 -126.57
C ILE A 207 -4.10 -26.30 -127.31
N HIS A 208 -5.32 -26.14 -126.80
CA HIS A 208 -6.53 -26.63 -127.48
C HIS A 208 -6.97 -25.75 -128.66
N LEU A 209 -6.69 -24.44 -128.63
CA LEU A 209 -6.96 -23.51 -129.75
C LEU A 209 -5.91 -23.57 -130.87
N TYR A 210 -4.75 -24.18 -130.62
CA TYR A 210 -3.76 -24.52 -131.65
C TYR A 210 -3.49 -26.02 -131.60
N PRO A 211 -4.34 -26.87 -132.22
CA PRO A 211 -3.93 -28.23 -132.50
C PRO A 211 -2.67 -28.17 -133.40
N PRO A 212 -1.66 -29.02 -133.17
CA PRO A 212 -0.50 -29.09 -134.04
C PRO A 212 -0.94 -29.78 -135.33
N PHE A 213 -1.29 -29.00 -136.34
CA PHE A 213 -1.33 -29.46 -137.72
C PHE A 213 -0.56 -28.45 -138.57
N LEU A 214 0.71 -28.81 -138.81
CA LEU A 214 1.51 -28.75 -140.05
C LEU A 214 0.98 -27.87 -141.21
N PRO A 215 1.88 -27.25 -141.99
CA PRO A 215 3.10 -27.86 -142.54
C PRO A 215 4.40 -27.54 -141.80
#